data_AF-A0A6B0VGQ7-F1
#
_entry.id   AF-A0A6B0VGQ7-F1
#
_cell.length_a   1.000
_cell.length_b   1.000
_cell.length_c   1.000
_cell.angle_alpha   90.00
_cell.angle_beta   90.00
_cell.angle_gamma   90.00
#
_symmetry.space_group_name_H-M   'P 1'
#
loop_
_entity.id
_entity.type
_entity.pdbx_description
1 polymer ?
#
loop_
_entity_poly.entity_id
_entity_poly.type
_entity_poly.pdbx_seq_one_letter_code
_entity_poly.pdbx_strand_id
1 'polypeptide(L)'
;MLTTSTVARAGLDGVAIKPAECDVSAATALPAETIAIDYEGRDHLPPAETLAALSSEANVLVTTPVRADGFDPLGDDSLAASLPDAVGRVLVAGHPAYLTDDERDRAVAPRLGAALESDPEAWVGTENVERIAMATGATQYDLLSRTTDRELRALRAAGFDGDVAVYAPTVLTDDEDTVLDAVGAYAARRRPVAKALPEGAATDSSATGRARAVLLEAAGDYALVGPAENVREQTDALREAGATTVVGYPARGLEPFLE
;
A
#
# COMPACT_ATOMS: atom_id res chain seq x y z
N MET A 1 -0.42 -13.99 -30.12
CA MET A 1 -1.15 -13.93 -28.84
C MET A 1 -0.35 -12.99 -27.96
N LEU A 2 -0.91 -11.83 -27.60
CA LEU A 2 -0.31 -11.01 -26.55
C LEU A 2 -0.51 -11.79 -25.25
N THR A 3 0.56 -12.25 -24.65
CA THR A 3 0.52 -12.84 -23.30
C THR A 3 0.11 -11.72 -22.35
N THR A 4 -1.08 -11.84 -21.77
CA THR A 4 -1.53 -10.95 -20.69
C THR A 4 -0.58 -11.14 -19.51
N SER A 5 0.02 -10.05 -19.02
CA SER A 5 0.93 -10.08 -17.88
C SER A 5 0.27 -10.66 -16.62
N THR A 6 1.05 -11.17 -15.68
CA THR A 6 0.54 -11.68 -14.42
C THR A 6 -0.19 -10.60 -13.61
N VAL A 7 0.29 -9.35 -13.63
CA VAL A 7 -0.39 -8.19 -13.03
C VAL A 7 -1.81 -8.01 -13.60
N ALA A 8 -1.94 -8.01 -14.93
CA ALA A 8 -3.23 -7.84 -15.60
C ALA A 8 -4.15 -9.07 -15.38
N ARG A 9 -3.59 -10.28 -15.38
CA ARG A 9 -4.32 -11.51 -15.06
C ARG A 9 -4.86 -11.49 -13.63
N ALA A 10 -4.07 -11.02 -12.67
CA ALA A 10 -4.47 -10.83 -11.28
C ALA A 10 -5.44 -9.66 -11.07
N GLY A 11 -5.70 -8.86 -12.11
CA GLY A 11 -6.61 -7.72 -12.02
C GLY A 11 -6.08 -6.62 -11.10
N LEU A 12 -4.76 -6.43 -11.03
CA LEU A 12 -4.16 -5.31 -10.29
C LEU A 12 -4.03 -4.09 -11.21
N ASP A 13 -4.34 -2.91 -10.68
CA ASP A 13 -4.25 -1.64 -11.41
C ASP A 13 -2.88 -0.97 -11.21
N GLY A 14 -2.22 -1.27 -10.08
CA GLY A 14 -0.89 -0.79 -9.78
C GLY A 14 -0.08 -1.79 -8.95
N VAL A 15 1.22 -1.51 -8.86
CA VAL A 15 2.16 -2.29 -8.04
C VAL A 15 2.84 -1.36 -7.06
N ALA A 16 2.86 -1.75 -5.79
CA ALA A 16 3.63 -1.06 -4.77
C ALA A 16 5.03 -1.68 -4.66
N ILE A 17 6.06 -0.85 -4.52
CA ILE A 17 7.45 -1.26 -4.36
C ILE A 17 8.06 -0.62 -3.13
N LYS A 18 8.95 -1.35 -2.45
CA LYS A 18 9.65 -0.88 -1.25
C LYS A 18 11.15 -0.74 -1.52
N PRO A 19 11.70 0.49 -1.57
CA PRO A 19 13.13 0.69 -1.84
C PRO A 19 14.07 -0.01 -0.85
N ALA A 20 13.62 -0.28 0.37
CA ALA A 20 14.40 -1.02 1.36
C ALA A 20 14.54 -2.52 1.03
N GLU A 21 13.71 -3.04 0.11
CA GLU A 21 13.58 -4.48 -0.17
C GLU A 21 13.97 -4.83 -1.61
N CYS A 22 13.92 -3.87 -2.54
CA CYS A 22 14.29 -4.08 -3.94
C CYS A 22 14.92 -2.85 -4.58
N ASP A 23 15.66 -3.06 -5.67
CA ASP A 23 16.11 -1.98 -6.55
C ASP A 23 14.90 -1.39 -7.30
N VAL A 24 14.63 -0.11 -7.02
CA VAL A 24 13.50 0.64 -7.60
C VAL A 24 13.57 0.71 -9.12
N SER A 25 14.78 0.69 -9.71
CA SER A 25 14.93 0.74 -11.17
C SER A 25 14.37 -0.49 -11.88
N ALA A 26 14.27 -1.63 -11.17
CA ALA A 26 13.65 -2.85 -11.70
C ALA A 26 12.15 -2.70 -11.98
N ALA A 27 11.50 -1.67 -11.41
CA ALA A 27 10.08 -1.41 -11.63
C ALA A 27 9.75 -0.95 -13.06
N THR A 28 10.74 -0.53 -13.85
CA THR A 28 10.53 -0.25 -15.30
C THR A 28 10.08 -1.50 -16.07
N ALA A 29 10.42 -2.69 -15.58
CA ALA A 29 9.99 -3.95 -16.18
C ALA A 29 8.59 -4.40 -15.73
N LEU A 30 7.96 -3.71 -14.77
CA LEU A 30 6.63 -4.08 -14.28
C LEU A 30 5.55 -3.67 -15.30
N PRO A 31 4.68 -4.59 -15.73
CA PRO A 31 3.62 -4.30 -16.67
C PRO A 31 2.40 -3.70 -15.95
N ALA A 32 2.58 -2.57 -15.28
CA ALA A 32 1.58 -1.86 -14.49
C ALA A 32 1.52 -0.38 -14.86
N GLU A 33 0.33 0.19 -14.93
CA GLU A 33 0.14 1.61 -15.26
C GLU A 33 0.50 2.53 -14.10
N THR A 34 0.33 2.06 -12.86
CA THR A 34 0.67 2.81 -11.65
C THR A 34 1.72 2.08 -10.82
N ILE A 35 2.78 2.79 -10.44
CA ILE A 35 3.82 2.32 -9.52
C ILE A 35 3.80 3.18 -8.26
N ALA A 36 3.44 2.56 -7.13
CA ALA A 36 3.47 3.22 -5.82
C ALA A 36 4.79 2.91 -5.11
N ILE A 37 5.59 3.92 -4.82
CA ILE A 37 6.85 3.79 -4.08
C ILE A 37 6.57 4.04 -2.61
N ASP A 38 6.55 2.95 -1.86
CA ASP A 38 6.29 2.92 -0.43
C ASP A 38 7.62 2.81 0.31
N TYR A 39 8.04 3.89 0.97
CA TYR A 39 9.31 3.93 1.67
C TYR A 39 9.17 4.36 3.12
N GLU A 40 9.97 3.71 3.97
CA GLU A 40 9.91 3.82 5.41
C GLU A 40 10.95 4.83 5.92
N GLY A 41 10.59 6.11 5.86
CA GLY A 41 11.48 7.21 6.26
C GLY A 41 12.34 7.75 5.11
N ARG A 42 12.77 9.01 5.27
CA ARG A 42 13.39 9.80 4.18
C ARG A 42 14.67 9.21 3.59
N ASP A 43 15.40 8.40 4.36
CA ASP A 43 16.66 7.79 3.92
C ASP A 43 16.44 6.73 2.81
N HIS A 44 15.20 6.30 2.61
CA HIS A 44 14.80 5.37 1.55
C HIS A 44 14.13 6.06 0.35
N LEU A 45 14.10 7.40 0.29
CA LEU A 45 13.63 8.13 -0.88
C LEU A 45 14.55 7.83 -2.08
N PRO A 46 14.02 7.34 -3.22
CA PRO A 46 14.84 7.07 -4.39
C PRO A 46 15.41 8.35 -5.02
N PRO A 47 16.56 8.26 -5.71
CA PRO A 47 17.11 9.40 -6.45
C PRO A 47 16.12 9.97 -7.46
N ALA A 48 16.09 11.29 -7.61
CA ALA A 48 15.17 11.99 -8.52
C ALA A 48 15.30 11.51 -9.99
N GLU A 49 16.51 11.13 -10.42
CA GLU A 49 16.75 10.57 -11.76
C GLU A 49 16.06 9.21 -11.96
N THR A 50 16.01 8.37 -10.94
CA THR A 50 15.30 7.09 -10.98
C THR A 50 13.80 7.31 -11.05
N LEU A 51 13.28 8.24 -10.25
CA LEU A 51 11.87 8.60 -10.27
C LEU A 51 11.43 9.18 -11.62
N ALA A 52 12.22 10.09 -12.19
CA ALA A 52 11.95 10.69 -13.49
C ALA A 52 11.97 9.66 -14.63
N ALA A 53 12.89 8.68 -14.57
CA ALA A 53 12.92 7.59 -15.54
C ALA A 53 11.64 6.73 -15.46
N LEU A 54 11.21 6.35 -14.25
CA LEU A 54 9.97 5.59 -14.05
C LEU A 54 8.73 6.37 -14.51
N SER A 55 8.63 7.66 -14.17
CA SER A 55 7.52 8.53 -14.57
C SER A 55 7.39 8.72 -16.09
N SER A 56 8.41 8.35 -16.88
CA SER A 56 8.32 8.40 -18.34
C SER A 56 7.52 7.24 -18.95
N GLU A 57 7.31 6.16 -18.18
CA GLU A 57 6.65 4.94 -18.63
C GLU A 57 5.39 4.59 -17.82
N ALA A 58 5.29 5.04 -16.57
CA ALA A 58 4.18 4.75 -15.67
C ALA A 58 3.77 5.99 -14.84
N ASN A 59 2.56 5.95 -14.29
CA ASN A 59 2.15 6.89 -13.25
C ASN A 59 2.85 6.53 -11.93
N VAL A 60 3.78 7.36 -11.48
CA VAL A 60 4.56 7.10 -10.26
C VAL A 60 4.00 7.92 -9.11
N LEU A 61 3.69 7.24 -8.02
CA LEU A 61 3.25 7.85 -6.76
C LEU A 61 4.29 7.57 -5.68
N VAL A 62 4.72 8.59 -4.94
CA VAL A 62 5.66 8.43 -3.83
C VAL A 62 5.00 8.71 -2.48
N THR A 63 5.23 7.84 -1.51
CA THR A 63 4.80 8.08 -0.12
C THR A 63 5.40 9.38 0.38
N THR A 64 4.60 10.28 0.92
CA THR A 64 5.02 11.62 1.37
C THR A 64 4.54 11.84 2.81
N PRO A 65 5.40 11.59 3.82
CA PRO A 65 5.03 11.71 5.23
C PRO A 65 5.03 13.18 5.66
N VAL A 66 3.85 13.81 5.70
CA VAL A 66 3.72 15.27 5.85
C VAL A 66 4.22 15.83 7.19
N ARG A 67 4.54 14.99 8.17
CA ARG A 67 5.13 15.41 9.44
C ARG A 67 6.66 15.37 9.45
N ALA A 68 7.30 14.70 8.49
CA ALA A 68 8.74 14.52 8.48
C ALA A 68 9.43 15.75 7.87
N ASP A 69 10.58 16.13 8.42
CA ASP A 69 11.44 17.16 7.83
C ASP A 69 11.95 16.72 6.45
N GLY A 70 11.85 17.65 5.50
CA GLY A 70 12.00 17.44 4.07
C GLY A 70 10.66 17.29 3.34
N PHE A 71 9.58 16.92 4.04
CA PHE A 71 8.24 16.75 3.47
C PHE A 71 7.15 17.57 4.16
N ASP A 72 7.48 18.36 5.18
CA ASP A 72 6.52 19.11 5.97
C ASP A 72 6.11 20.41 5.25
N PRO A 73 4.88 20.50 4.70
CA PRO A 73 4.45 21.67 3.93
C PRO A 73 4.27 22.93 4.79
N LEU A 74 4.30 22.80 6.12
CA LEU A 74 4.27 23.92 7.07
C LEU A 74 5.63 24.14 7.74
N GLY A 75 6.67 23.46 7.26
CA GLY A 75 8.02 23.45 7.82
C GLY A 75 9.07 23.28 6.72
N ASP A 76 9.96 22.31 6.88
CA ASP A 76 10.94 21.94 5.85
C ASP A 76 10.30 20.98 4.83
N ASP A 77 10.06 21.47 3.62
CA ASP A 77 9.55 20.73 2.46
C ASP A 77 10.61 20.51 1.37
N SER A 78 11.89 20.66 1.70
CA SER A 78 12.98 20.68 0.70
C SER A 78 13.10 19.40 -0.13
N LEU A 79 12.80 18.22 0.43
CA LEU A 79 12.78 16.96 -0.33
C LEU A 79 11.54 16.89 -1.23
N ALA A 80 10.36 17.26 -0.72
CA ALA A 80 9.13 17.30 -1.52
C ALA A 80 9.27 18.26 -2.71
N ALA A 81 9.84 19.44 -2.50
CA ALA A 81 10.08 20.44 -3.54
C ALA A 81 11.15 20.01 -4.56
N SER A 82 11.96 18.99 -4.23
CA SER A 82 12.97 18.43 -5.13
C SER A 82 12.48 17.23 -5.96
N LEU A 83 11.26 16.75 -5.71
CA LEU A 83 10.66 15.68 -6.49
C LEU A 83 10.44 16.13 -7.94
N PRO A 84 10.63 15.25 -8.94
CA PRO A 84 10.28 15.58 -10.32
C PRO A 84 8.79 15.92 -10.46
N ASP A 85 8.46 16.93 -11.27
CA ASP A 85 7.07 17.40 -11.49
C ASP A 85 6.10 16.29 -11.94
N ALA A 86 6.62 15.26 -12.63
CA ALA A 86 5.83 14.13 -13.14
C ALA A 86 5.55 13.03 -12.09
N VAL A 87 6.02 13.21 -10.85
CA VAL A 87 5.81 12.26 -9.76
C VAL A 87 4.66 12.75 -8.90
N GLY A 88 3.59 11.97 -8.83
CA GLY A 88 2.50 12.21 -7.91
C GLY A 88 2.84 11.76 -6.49
N ARG A 89 1.99 12.14 -5.52
CA ARG A 89 2.24 11.90 -4.10
C ARG A 89 1.14 11.09 -3.44
N VAL A 90 1.53 10.25 -2.49
CA VAL A 90 0.63 9.65 -1.50
C VAL A 90 0.92 10.32 -0.15
N LEU A 91 0.10 11.29 0.22
CA LEU A 91 0.23 12.01 1.48
C LEU A 91 -0.16 11.10 2.65
N VAL A 92 0.74 10.95 3.61
CA VAL A 92 0.49 10.16 4.82
C VAL A 92 0.86 10.96 6.05
N ALA A 93 0.28 10.61 7.20
CA ALA A 93 0.68 11.22 8.47
C ALA A 93 2.18 10.97 8.79
N GLY A 94 2.76 9.90 8.25
CA GLY A 94 4.09 9.41 8.61
C GLY A 94 4.01 8.44 9.78
N HIS A 95 4.64 7.27 9.62
CA HIS A 95 4.58 6.22 10.63
C HIS A 95 5.48 6.57 11.84
N PRO A 96 4.99 6.49 13.09
CA PRO A 96 5.72 6.96 14.27
C PRO A 96 7.14 6.38 14.47
N ALA A 97 7.41 5.17 13.96
CA ALA A 97 8.73 4.54 14.07
C ALA A 97 9.82 5.25 13.26
N TYR A 98 9.45 6.02 12.23
CA TYR A 98 10.39 6.72 11.35
C TYR A 98 10.40 8.24 11.58
N LEU A 99 9.68 8.70 12.61
CA LEU A 99 9.61 10.09 13.00
C LEU A 99 10.40 10.32 14.29
N THR A 100 11.09 11.44 14.35
CA THR A 100 11.63 12.02 15.58
C THR A 100 10.51 12.41 16.54
N ASP A 101 10.85 12.66 17.81
CA ASP A 101 9.87 13.15 18.80
C ASP A 101 9.19 14.45 18.35
N ASP A 102 9.97 15.41 17.85
CA ASP A 102 9.46 16.70 17.38
C ASP A 102 8.53 16.55 16.16
N GLU A 103 8.84 15.63 15.24
CA GLU A 103 7.97 15.33 14.09
C GLU A 103 6.68 14.63 14.52
N ARG A 104 6.73 13.74 15.52
CA ARG A 104 5.54 13.03 16.03
C ARG A 104 4.51 14.00 16.64
N ASP A 105 4.96 15.06 17.28
CA ASP A 105 4.10 16.05 17.95
C ASP A 105 3.37 17.01 16.99
N ARG A 106 3.73 17.00 15.70
CA ARG A 106 3.15 17.89 14.70
C ARG A 106 1.70 17.53 14.38
N ALA A 107 0.85 18.56 14.26
CA ALA A 107 -0.54 18.39 13.87
C ALA A 107 -0.65 17.97 12.40
N VAL A 108 -1.36 16.86 12.14
CA VAL A 108 -1.47 16.25 10.81
C VAL A 108 -2.46 16.97 9.89
N ALA A 109 -3.67 17.29 10.37
CA ALA A 109 -4.72 17.84 9.50
C ALA A 109 -4.33 19.15 8.78
N PRO A 110 -3.72 20.16 9.44
CA PRO A 110 -3.25 21.36 8.75
C PRO A 110 -2.20 21.08 7.66
N ARG A 111 -1.36 20.06 7.86
CA ARG A 111 -0.30 19.68 6.92
C ARG A 111 -0.85 18.94 5.71
N LEU A 112 -1.78 18.01 5.92
CA LEU A 112 -2.50 17.38 4.81
C LEU A 112 -3.23 18.42 3.96
N GLY A 113 -3.90 19.40 4.62
CA GLY A 113 -4.56 20.51 3.91
C GLY A 113 -3.57 21.34 3.07
N ALA A 114 -2.47 21.79 3.67
CA ALA A 114 -1.46 22.58 2.95
C ALA A 114 -0.79 21.80 1.80
N ALA A 115 -0.52 20.50 1.98
CA ALA A 115 0.01 19.66 0.91
C ALA A 115 -0.98 19.54 -0.26
N LEU A 116 -2.27 19.34 0.02
CA LEU A 116 -3.32 19.24 -1.01
C LEU A 116 -3.60 20.57 -1.72
N GLU A 117 -3.38 21.72 -1.07
CA GLU A 117 -3.44 23.02 -1.74
C GLU A 117 -2.35 23.14 -2.82
N SER A 118 -1.18 22.54 -2.60
CA SER A 118 -0.06 22.51 -3.56
C SER A 118 -0.18 21.41 -4.62
N ASP A 119 -0.86 20.30 -4.30
CA ASP A 119 -1.01 19.12 -5.14
C ASP A 119 -2.38 18.49 -4.91
N PRO A 120 -3.41 19.01 -5.59
CA PRO A 120 -4.79 18.58 -5.40
C PRO A 120 -5.06 17.16 -5.92
N GLU A 121 -4.16 16.59 -6.72
CA GLU A 121 -4.29 15.25 -7.29
C GLU A 121 -3.63 14.17 -6.42
N ALA A 122 -2.93 14.57 -5.35
CA ALA A 122 -2.30 13.64 -4.43
C ALA A 122 -3.32 12.69 -3.78
N TRP A 123 -2.91 11.44 -3.58
CA TRP A 123 -3.67 10.48 -2.80
C TRP A 123 -3.43 10.70 -1.31
N VAL A 124 -4.37 10.25 -0.47
CA VAL A 124 -4.21 10.34 0.99
C VAL A 124 -4.29 8.95 1.59
N GLY A 125 -3.18 8.49 2.15
CA GLY A 125 -3.14 7.25 2.92
C GLY A 125 -3.94 7.41 4.21
N THR A 126 -4.83 6.47 4.48
CA THR A 126 -5.83 6.62 5.54
C THR A 126 -5.39 6.10 6.90
N GLU A 127 -4.26 5.39 6.96
CA GLU A 127 -3.77 4.78 8.21
C GLU A 127 -3.59 5.84 9.31
N ASN A 128 -4.39 5.73 10.38
CA ASN A 128 -4.44 6.64 11.54
C ASN A 128 -5.06 8.03 11.27
N VAL A 129 -5.61 8.28 10.08
CA VAL A 129 -6.18 9.58 9.67
C VAL A 129 -7.46 9.44 8.84
N GLU A 130 -8.21 8.35 9.00
CA GLU A 130 -9.33 7.95 8.14
C GLU A 130 -10.37 9.05 7.98
N ARG A 131 -10.76 9.70 9.09
CA ARG A 131 -11.73 10.81 9.07
C ARG A 131 -11.19 12.05 8.37
N ILE A 132 -9.89 12.31 8.46
CA ILE A 132 -9.26 13.46 7.82
C ILE A 132 -9.20 13.20 6.32
N ALA A 133 -8.74 12.02 5.91
CA ALA A 133 -8.67 11.61 4.51
C ALA A 133 -10.04 11.74 3.81
N MET A 134 -11.12 11.23 4.42
CA MET A 134 -12.48 11.39 3.87
C MET A 134 -12.89 12.87 3.68
N ALA A 135 -12.46 13.76 4.57
CA ALA A 135 -12.83 15.18 4.52
C ALA A 135 -12.07 15.96 3.43
N THR A 136 -10.98 15.41 2.89
CA THR A 136 -10.19 16.08 1.85
C THR A 136 -10.81 16.00 0.46
N GLY A 137 -11.61 14.96 0.19
CA GLY A 137 -12.13 14.66 -1.15
C GLY A 137 -11.09 14.07 -2.12
N ALA A 138 -9.83 13.94 -1.70
CA ALA A 138 -8.79 13.27 -2.46
C ALA A 138 -9.03 11.75 -2.54
N THR A 139 -8.35 11.08 -3.48
CA THR A 139 -8.35 9.61 -3.56
C THR A 139 -7.86 9.04 -2.22
N GLN A 140 -8.71 8.24 -1.58
CA GLN A 140 -8.35 7.55 -0.36
C GLN A 140 -7.48 6.35 -0.71
N TYR A 141 -6.36 6.17 0.00
CA TYR A 141 -5.50 5.01 -0.17
C TYR A 141 -5.51 4.15 1.10
N ASP A 142 -6.33 3.10 1.05
CA ASP A 142 -6.65 2.22 2.17
C ASP A 142 -5.80 0.97 2.18
N LEU A 143 -5.38 0.55 3.37
CA LEU A 143 -4.74 -0.75 3.55
C LEU A 143 -5.81 -1.85 3.65
N LEU A 144 -5.66 -2.92 2.86
CA LEU A 144 -6.54 -4.07 2.91
C LEU A 144 -6.62 -4.64 4.34
N SER A 145 -7.84 -4.86 4.78
CA SER A 145 -8.16 -5.42 6.06
C SER A 145 -9.43 -6.27 6.01
N ARG A 146 -9.65 -7.06 7.06
CA ARG A 146 -10.87 -7.84 7.27
C ARG A 146 -12.18 -7.05 7.21
N THR A 147 -12.14 -5.72 7.29
CA THR A 147 -13.34 -4.85 7.24
C THR A 147 -13.50 -4.10 5.92
N THR A 148 -12.52 -4.16 5.02
CA THR A 148 -12.46 -3.34 3.80
C THR A 148 -13.70 -3.50 2.93
N ASP A 149 -14.17 -4.72 2.61
CA ASP A 149 -15.39 -4.91 1.80
C ASP A 149 -16.60 -4.19 2.42
N ARG A 150 -16.82 -4.40 3.73
CA ARG A 150 -17.94 -3.79 4.45
C ARG A 150 -17.82 -2.27 4.50
N GLU A 151 -16.61 -1.75 4.69
CA GLU A 151 -16.33 -0.32 4.76
C GLU A 151 -16.56 0.36 3.41
N LEU A 152 -16.08 -0.24 2.31
CA LEU A 152 -16.34 0.22 0.95
C LEU A 152 -17.84 0.27 0.65
N ARG A 153 -18.57 -0.83 0.94
CA ARG A 153 -20.03 -0.87 0.73
C ARG A 153 -20.76 0.16 1.57
N ALA A 154 -20.33 0.37 2.82
CA ALA A 154 -20.91 1.39 3.69
C ALA A 154 -20.66 2.81 3.18
N LEU A 155 -19.45 3.10 2.67
CA LEU A 155 -19.12 4.38 2.03
C LEU A 155 -20.01 4.64 0.81
N ARG A 156 -20.13 3.65 -0.09
CA ARG A 156 -20.99 3.77 -1.28
C ARG A 156 -22.47 3.92 -0.91
N ALA A 157 -22.96 3.18 0.09
CA ALA A 157 -24.33 3.32 0.59
C ALA A 157 -24.61 4.67 1.26
N ALA A 158 -23.59 5.31 1.84
CA ALA A 158 -23.65 6.66 2.36
C ALA A 158 -23.59 7.75 1.26
N GLY A 159 -23.42 7.36 -0.01
CA GLY A 159 -23.40 8.26 -1.16
C GLY A 159 -22.02 8.84 -1.48
N PHE A 160 -20.93 8.30 -0.91
CA PHE A 160 -19.58 8.71 -1.31
C PHE A 160 -19.27 8.16 -2.70
N ASP A 161 -18.97 9.04 -3.64
CA ASP A 161 -18.68 8.74 -5.05
C ASP A 161 -17.21 8.97 -5.45
N GLY A 162 -16.38 9.43 -4.51
CA GLY A 162 -14.95 9.63 -4.74
C GLY A 162 -14.14 8.34 -4.84
N ASP A 163 -12.90 8.48 -5.29
CA ASP A 163 -11.97 7.37 -5.53
C ASP A 163 -11.46 6.74 -4.23
N VAL A 164 -11.37 5.41 -4.23
CA VAL A 164 -10.78 4.62 -3.14
C VAL A 164 -9.84 3.58 -3.74
N ALA A 165 -8.55 3.81 -3.57
CA ALA A 165 -7.49 2.89 -3.90
C ALA A 165 -7.22 1.96 -2.70
N VAL A 166 -7.03 0.66 -2.94
CA VAL A 166 -6.74 -0.34 -1.91
C VAL A 166 -5.33 -0.90 -2.12
N TYR A 167 -4.44 -0.68 -1.16
CA TYR A 167 -3.15 -1.35 -1.05
C TYR A 167 -3.36 -2.73 -0.44
N ALA A 168 -2.76 -3.76 -1.04
CA ALA A 168 -2.73 -5.10 -0.44
C ALA A 168 -1.40 -5.80 -0.69
N PRO A 169 -0.77 -6.42 0.35
CA PRO A 169 0.22 -7.44 0.10
C PRO A 169 -0.37 -8.56 -0.74
N THR A 170 0.39 -9.04 -1.73
CA THR A 170 -0.09 -10.01 -2.71
C THR A 170 0.89 -11.16 -2.83
N VAL A 171 0.36 -12.38 -2.75
CA VAL A 171 1.10 -13.64 -2.83
C VAL A 171 0.46 -14.52 -3.91
N LEU A 172 1.14 -14.62 -5.06
CA LEU A 172 0.64 -15.31 -6.25
C LEU A 172 0.85 -16.84 -6.21
N THR A 173 0.42 -17.49 -5.14
CA THR A 173 0.46 -18.96 -4.97
C THR A 173 -0.56 -19.42 -3.95
N ASP A 174 -1.04 -20.66 -4.09
CA ASP A 174 -1.87 -21.39 -3.13
C ASP A 174 -1.06 -22.28 -2.17
N ASP A 175 0.26 -22.32 -2.29
CA ASP A 175 1.10 -23.06 -1.36
C ASP A 175 1.08 -22.39 0.02
N GLU A 176 0.38 -23.00 0.97
CA GLU A 176 0.15 -22.45 2.30
C GLU A 176 1.45 -22.10 3.06
N ASP A 177 2.50 -22.91 2.92
CA ASP A 177 3.78 -22.67 3.60
C ASP A 177 4.42 -21.39 3.05
N THR A 178 4.44 -21.26 1.73
CA THR A 178 4.92 -20.08 1.04
C THR A 178 4.09 -18.83 1.38
N VAL A 179 2.78 -18.97 1.53
CA VAL A 179 1.90 -17.87 1.98
C VAL A 179 2.28 -17.42 3.39
N LEU A 180 2.47 -18.35 4.32
CA LEU A 180 2.83 -18.03 5.69
C LEU A 180 4.22 -17.40 5.80
N ASP A 181 5.19 -17.88 5.01
CA ASP A 181 6.53 -17.28 4.95
C ASP A 181 6.48 -15.84 4.44
N ALA A 182 5.59 -15.54 3.50
CA ALA A 182 5.46 -14.21 2.90
C ALA A 182 4.71 -13.22 3.78
N VAL A 183 3.54 -13.60 4.31
CA VAL A 183 2.62 -12.65 4.98
C VAL A 183 2.22 -13.05 6.39
N GLY A 184 2.67 -14.20 6.91
CA GLY A 184 2.30 -14.67 8.24
C GLY A 184 2.76 -13.72 9.35
N ALA A 185 4.02 -13.26 9.32
CA ALA A 185 4.54 -12.30 10.28
C ALA A 185 3.85 -10.93 10.19
N TYR A 186 3.47 -10.51 8.97
CA TYR A 186 2.71 -9.30 8.72
C TYR A 186 1.29 -9.40 9.32
N ALA A 187 0.57 -10.48 9.04
CA ALA A 187 -0.76 -10.74 9.57
C ALA A 187 -0.76 -10.87 11.11
N ALA A 188 0.26 -11.53 11.68
CA ALA A 188 0.40 -11.74 13.12
C ALA A 188 0.48 -10.43 13.93
N ARG A 189 0.96 -9.33 13.33
CA ARG A 189 1.04 -8.01 13.99
C ARG A 189 -0.33 -7.35 14.14
N ARG A 190 -1.35 -7.80 13.40
CA ARG A 190 -2.70 -7.25 13.49
C ARG A 190 -3.31 -7.62 14.83
N ARG A 191 -3.80 -6.61 15.57
CA ARG A 191 -4.28 -6.78 16.95
C ARG A 191 -5.27 -7.94 17.14
N PRO A 192 -6.26 -8.19 16.25
CA PRO A 192 -7.15 -9.35 16.39
C PRO A 192 -6.41 -10.69 16.27
N VAL A 193 -5.43 -10.78 15.35
CA VAL A 193 -4.63 -11.98 15.08
C VAL A 193 -3.67 -12.23 16.25
N ALA A 194 -2.92 -11.21 16.67
CA ALA A 194 -2.02 -11.28 17.82
C ALA A 194 -2.71 -11.81 19.10
N LYS A 195 -3.98 -11.44 19.32
CA LYS A 195 -4.78 -11.94 20.45
C LYS A 195 -5.26 -13.38 20.28
N ALA A 196 -5.42 -13.85 19.06
CA ALA A 196 -5.88 -15.20 18.75
C ALA A 196 -4.74 -16.23 18.71
N LEU A 197 -3.50 -15.76 18.51
CA LEU A 197 -2.30 -16.59 18.48
C LEU A 197 -1.92 -17.10 19.87
N PRO A 198 -1.48 -18.38 19.98
CA PRO A 198 -0.79 -18.86 21.18
C PRO A 198 0.49 -18.06 21.44
N GLU A 199 0.85 -17.90 22.72
CA GLU A 199 2.09 -17.22 23.11
C GLU A 199 3.32 -17.93 22.53
N GLY A 200 4.23 -17.17 21.92
CA GLY A 200 5.46 -17.69 21.33
C GLY A 200 5.27 -18.56 20.07
N ALA A 201 4.07 -18.59 19.49
CA ALA A 201 3.83 -19.31 18.25
C ALA A 201 4.68 -18.75 17.10
N ALA A 202 5.20 -19.64 16.25
CA ALA A 202 5.80 -19.24 14.99
C ALA A 202 4.76 -18.55 14.10
N THR A 203 5.23 -17.60 13.28
CA THR A 203 4.40 -16.79 12.38
C THR A 203 4.73 -17.02 10.91
N ASP A 204 5.42 -18.12 10.60
CA ASP A 204 5.88 -18.52 9.27
C ASP A 204 5.36 -19.94 8.96
N SER A 205 5.88 -20.59 7.91
CA SER A 205 5.53 -21.96 7.54
C SER A 205 5.72 -23.00 8.65
N SER A 206 6.58 -22.72 9.64
CA SER A 206 6.80 -23.62 10.79
C SER A 206 5.66 -23.58 11.82
N ALA A 207 4.69 -22.67 11.66
CA ALA A 207 3.49 -22.64 12.47
C ALA A 207 2.71 -23.96 12.35
N THR A 208 2.24 -24.48 13.49
CA THR A 208 1.46 -25.73 13.55
C THR A 208 0.17 -25.57 14.33
N GLY A 209 -0.75 -26.53 14.14
CA GLY A 209 -2.01 -26.61 14.87
C GLY A 209 -2.83 -25.32 14.78
N ARG A 210 -3.25 -24.80 15.95
CA ARG A 210 -4.10 -23.61 16.03
C ARG A 210 -3.43 -22.35 15.47
N ALA A 211 -2.12 -22.18 15.68
CA ALA A 211 -1.41 -21.00 15.18
C ALA A 211 -1.47 -20.93 13.66
N ARG A 212 -1.16 -22.05 13.00
CA ARG A 212 -1.25 -22.17 11.54
C ARG A 212 -2.64 -21.81 11.00
N ALA A 213 -3.69 -22.40 11.58
CA ALA A 213 -5.06 -22.14 11.16
C ALA A 213 -5.43 -20.65 11.27
N VAL A 214 -5.07 -20.00 12.39
CA VAL A 214 -5.30 -18.57 12.60
C VAL A 214 -4.54 -17.71 11.58
N LEU A 215 -3.28 -18.06 11.28
CA LEU A 215 -2.47 -17.29 10.34
C LEU A 215 -2.96 -17.43 8.89
N LEU A 216 -3.38 -18.62 8.47
CA LEU A 216 -3.91 -18.84 7.12
C LEU A 216 -5.23 -18.10 6.90
N GLU A 217 -6.13 -18.12 7.90
CA GLU A 217 -7.36 -17.30 7.87
C GLU A 217 -7.00 -15.81 7.80
N ALA A 218 -6.06 -15.37 8.64
CA ALA A 218 -5.61 -13.98 8.65
C ALA A 218 -4.91 -13.56 7.35
N ALA A 219 -4.21 -14.47 6.67
CA ALA A 219 -3.58 -14.17 5.39
C ALA A 219 -4.63 -13.77 4.35
N GLY A 220 -5.77 -14.45 4.28
CA GLY A 220 -6.89 -14.07 3.42
C GLY A 220 -7.61 -12.79 3.84
N ASP A 221 -7.57 -12.43 5.12
CA ASP A 221 -8.17 -11.20 5.65
C ASP A 221 -7.33 -9.93 5.34
N TYR A 222 -6.02 -10.07 5.18
CA TYR A 222 -5.08 -8.94 5.16
C TYR A 222 -4.16 -8.90 3.94
N ALA A 223 -4.25 -9.88 3.04
CA ALA A 223 -3.47 -9.98 1.81
C ALA A 223 -4.31 -10.61 0.68
N LEU A 224 -3.92 -10.35 -0.56
CA LEU A 224 -4.45 -11.04 -1.74
C LEU A 224 -3.63 -12.32 -1.97
N VAL A 225 -4.26 -13.48 -1.80
CA VAL A 225 -3.55 -14.77 -1.79
C VAL A 225 -4.14 -15.74 -2.78
N GLY A 226 -3.28 -16.43 -3.53
CA GLY A 226 -3.64 -17.51 -4.45
C GLY A 226 -3.03 -17.31 -5.83
N PRO A 227 -3.25 -18.27 -6.77
CA PRO A 227 -2.90 -18.08 -8.17
C PRO A 227 -3.55 -16.81 -8.75
N ALA A 228 -3.01 -16.29 -9.85
CA ALA A 228 -3.46 -15.02 -10.44
C ALA A 228 -4.98 -14.94 -10.66
N GLU A 229 -5.63 -16.04 -11.07
CA GLU A 229 -7.09 -16.06 -11.28
C GLU A 229 -7.88 -15.90 -9.95
N ASN A 230 -7.40 -16.50 -8.85
CA ASN A 230 -8.00 -16.35 -7.52
C ASN A 230 -7.79 -14.94 -6.98
N VAL A 231 -6.61 -14.36 -7.23
CA VAL A 231 -6.37 -12.95 -6.87
C VAL A 231 -7.28 -12.04 -7.69
N ARG A 232 -7.51 -12.34 -8.97
CA ARG A 232 -8.47 -11.60 -9.79
C ARG A 232 -9.88 -11.62 -9.19
N GLU A 233 -10.39 -12.78 -8.78
CA GLU A 233 -11.69 -12.87 -8.09
C GLU A 233 -11.73 -11.96 -6.85
N GLN A 234 -10.65 -11.90 -6.07
CA GLN A 234 -10.55 -11.01 -4.91
C GLN A 234 -10.53 -9.53 -5.30
N THR A 235 -9.78 -9.15 -6.35
CA THR A 235 -9.76 -7.76 -6.84
C THR A 235 -11.10 -7.34 -7.43
N ASP A 236 -11.80 -8.24 -8.14
CA ASP A 236 -13.12 -7.99 -8.69
C ASP A 236 -14.15 -7.81 -7.56
N ALA A 237 -14.05 -8.59 -6.48
CA ALA A 237 -14.87 -8.40 -5.27
C ALA A 237 -14.62 -7.04 -4.59
N LEU A 238 -13.37 -6.58 -4.51
CA LEU A 238 -13.04 -5.24 -3.99
C LEU A 238 -13.67 -4.14 -4.85
N ARG A 239 -13.62 -4.28 -6.18
CA ARG A 239 -14.26 -3.34 -7.11
C ARG A 239 -15.78 -3.33 -6.96
N GLU A 240 -16.39 -4.51 -6.85
CA GLU A 240 -17.84 -4.63 -6.60
C GLU A 240 -18.24 -4.00 -5.25
N ALA A 241 -17.39 -4.12 -4.23
CA ALA A 241 -17.60 -3.48 -2.94
C ALA A 241 -17.47 -1.95 -3.01
N GLY A 242 -16.69 -1.44 -3.96
CA GLY A 242 -16.60 -0.01 -4.26
C GLY A 242 -15.19 0.53 -4.44
N ALA A 243 -14.13 -0.29 -4.42
CA ALA A 243 -12.78 0.17 -4.72
C ALA A 243 -12.67 0.62 -6.19
N THR A 244 -11.92 1.69 -6.45
CA THR A 244 -11.65 2.19 -7.81
C THR A 244 -10.30 1.75 -8.33
N THR A 245 -9.35 1.48 -7.44
CA THR A 245 -7.99 1.02 -7.79
C THR A 245 -7.53 -0.03 -6.80
N VAL A 246 -6.87 -1.09 -7.27
CA VAL A 246 -6.22 -2.09 -6.41
C VAL A 246 -4.73 -2.12 -6.70
N VAL A 247 -3.92 -1.79 -5.69
CA VAL A 247 -2.46 -1.76 -5.76
C VAL A 247 -1.89 -2.94 -4.99
N GLY A 248 -1.23 -3.85 -5.72
CA GLY A 248 -0.61 -5.04 -5.12
C GLY A 248 0.84 -4.78 -4.72
N TYR A 249 1.19 -5.08 -3.47
CA TYR A 249 2.57 -5.14 -3.02
C TYR A 249 3.08 -6.59 -3.13
N PRO A 250 4.13 -6.88 -3.93
CA PRO A 250 4.60 -8.24 -4.17
C PRO A 250 5.40 -8.77 -2.98
N ALA A 251 4.70 -9.38 -2.02
CA ALA A 251 5.24 -9.80 -0.73
C ALA A 251 6.31 -10.92 -0.82
N ARG A 252 6.57 -11.44 -2.03
CA ARG A 252 7.56 -12.48 -2.32
C ARG A 252 8.69 -12.00 -3.24
N GLY A 253 8.88 -10.69 -3.38
CA GLY A 253 9.78 -10.12 -4.37
C GLY A 253 9.08 -9.89 -5.71
N LEU A 254 9.74 -9.16 -6.61
CA LEU A 254 9.16 -8.68 -7.87
C LEU A 254 8.99 -9.78 -8.92
N GLU A 255 9.77 -10.87 -8.83
CA GLU A 255 9.85 -11.89 -9.87
C GLU A 255 8.49 -12.44 -10.32
N PRO A 256 7.56 -12.81 -9.42
CA PRO A 256 6.24 -13.32 -9.82
C PRO A 256 5.36 -12.28 -10.55
N PHE A 257 5.70 -10.99 -10.48
CA PHE A 257 4.96 -9.90 -11.12
C PHE A 257 5.54 -9.52 -12.49
N LEU A 258 6.75 -10.00 -12.81
CA LEU A 258 7.44 -9.76 -14.07
C LEU A 258 7.10 -10.79 -15.16
N GLU A 259 6.42 -11.89 -14.80
CA GLU A 259 5.94 -12.95 -15.70
C GLU A 259 4.68 -12.56 -16.49
#